data_AF-A0A972SHS6-F1
#
_entry.id   AF-A0A972SHS6-F1
#
_cell.length_a   1.000
_cell.length_b   1.000
_cell.length_c   1.000
_cell.angle_alpha   90.00
_cell.angle_beta   90.00
_cell.angle_gamma   90.00
#
_symmetry.space_group_name_H-M   'P 1'
#
loop_
_entity.id
_entity.type
_entity.pdbx_description
1 polymer ?
#
loop_
_entity_poly.entity_id
_entity_poly.type
_entity_poly.pdbx_seq_one_letter_code
_entity_poly.pdbx_strand_id
1 'polypeptide(L)'
;MRLLAWSPVLPEGGRFPRREGRPFLPGSVLKEAFKDALVYYALKKDAALARSLARFLKTHRKTSLSALIKTVERSVLERYGGLLGGLKLPERVELPPEAVVERTVEVYDLRKKDFKEVFRSEVFLGAAELEGELPEELKSACHSYCEALLHAELTFLRDHPLGELFHRQLSSEIKRWEYPLRLGFWTTAPFGGRLFWFWSNKEVRNRVRRLYGIDIRPFRVIYLPREKQTAGWSEVKQDA
;
A
#
# COMPACT_ATOMS: atom_id res chain seq x y z
N MET A 1 12.28 2.45 17.07
CA MET A 1 11.46 2.95 15.94
C MET A 1 10.03 2.63 16.28
N ARG A 2 9.07 3.37 15.70
CA ARG A 2 7.65 3.14 15.93
C ARG A 2 6.90 3.00 14.62
N LEU A 3 5.92 2.10 14.61
CA LEU A 3 4.89 2.03 13.58
C LEU A 3 3.68 2.83 14.04
N LEU A 4 3.32 3.87 13.29
CA LEU A 4 2.19 4.76 13.55
C LEU A 4 1.07 4.48 12.53
N ALA A 5 -0.09 4.07 13.02
CA ALA A 5 -1.31 3.90 12.22
C ALA A 5 -2.13 5.21 12.24
N TRP A 6 -1.77 6.13 11.35
CA TRP A 6 -2.50 7.40 11.12
C TRP A 6 -3.93 7.18 10.62
N SER A 7 -4.19 6.03 10.00
CA SER A 7 -5.52 5.50 9.75
C SER A 7 -5.55 4.00 10.08
N PRO A 8 -6.73 3.38 10.19
CA PRO A 8 -6.89 2.06 10.77
C PRO A 8 -6.23 1.03 9.86
N VAL A 9 -5.38 0.18 10.42
CA VAL A 9 -4.79 -0.95 9.69
C VAL A 9 -5.64 -2.17 9.98
N LEU A 10 -5.94 -2.99 8.97
CA LEU A 10 -6.71 -4.22 9.16
C LEU A 10 -6.09 -5.40 8.41
N PRO A 11 -6.31 -6.64 8.86
CA PRO A 11 -5.87 -7.85 8.17
C PRO A 11 -6.89 -8.28 7.12
N GLU A 12 -6.43 -8.95 6.06
CA GLU A 12 -7.30 -9.48 4.99
C GLU A 12 -8.30 -10.54 5.50
N GLY A 13 -7.92 -11.30 6.54
CA GLY A 13 -8.76 -12.35 7.15
C GLY A 13 -9.73 -11.86 8.24
N GLY A 14 -9.89 -10.54 8.43
CA GLY A 14 -10.80 -9.97 9.42
C GLY A 14 -10.34 -10.01 10.88
N ARG A 15 -9.30 -10.80 11.22
CA ARG A 15 -8.66 -10.82 12.54
C ARG A 15 -7.15 -10.83 12.44
N PHE A 16 -6.48 -10.14 13.37
CA PHE A 16 -5.03 -10.18 13.44
C PHE A 16 -4.59 -11.57 13.92
N PRO A 17 -3.49 -12.10 13.37
CA PRO A 17 -2.89 -13.30 13.91
C PRO A 17 -2.45 -13.04 15.36
N ARG A 18 -2.40 -14.11 16.15
CA ARG A 18 -2.08 -14.04 17.58
C ARG A 18 -0.98 -15.03 17.94
N ARG A 19 -0.12 -14.65 18.88
CA ARG A 19 0.78 -15.56 19.59
C ARG A 19 0.56 -15.37 21.08
N GLU A 20 0.36 -16.46 21.81
CA GLU A 20 0.08 -16.39 23.25
C GLU A 20 -1.09 -15.42 23.59
N GLY A 21 -2.09 -15.36 22.71
CA GLY A 21 -3.25 -14.47 22.84
C GLY A 21 -3.03 -13.01 22.42
N ARG A 22 -1.78 -12.58 22.19
CA ARG A 22 -1.46 -11.19 21.80
C ARG A 22 -1.54 -11.01 20.28
N PRO A 23 -2.26 -9.99 19.78
CA PRO A 23 -2.36 -9.73 18.35
C PRO A 23 -1.04 -9.15 17.82
N PHE A 24 -0.70 -9.49 16.59
CA PHE A 24 0.49 -8.95 15.92
C PHE A 24 0.25 -8.64 14.44
N LEU A 25 1.04 -7.73 13.88
CA LEU A 25 1.15 -7.51 12.45
C LEU A 25 2.34 -8.33 11.91
N PRO A 26 2.15 -9.24 10.94
CA PRO A 26 3.27 -9.96 10.34
C PRO A 26 4.27 -9.00 9.68
N GLY A 27 5.56 -9.22 9.91
CA GLY A 27 6.65 -8.43 9.29
C GLY A 27 6.65 -8.50 7.77
N SER A 28 6.06 -9.57 7.20
CA SER A 28 5.81 -9.66 5.76
C SER A 28 4.92 -8.54 5.23
N VAL A 29 3.97 -8.03 6.02
CA VAL A 29 3.10 -6.91 5.60
C VAL A 29 3.93 -5.63 5.40
N LEU A 30 4.85 -5.35 6.33
CA LEU A 30 5.78 -4.22 6.20
C LEU A 30 6.72 -4.40 5.00
N LYS A 31 7.32 -5.60 4.88
CA LYS A 31 8.25 -5.91 3.78
C LYS A 31 7.59 -5.75 2.41
N GLU A 32 6.33 -6.18 2.27
CA GLU A 32 5.57 -6.00 1.04
C GLU A 32 5.28 -4.53 0.75
N ALA A 33 4.95 -3.71 1.75
CA ALA A 33 4.73 -2.28 1.54
C ALA A 33 6.00 -1.53 1.13
N PHE A 34 7.16 -1.84 1.74
CA PHE A 34 8.44 -1.31 1.31
C PHE A 34 8.81 -1.77 -0.11
N LYS A 35 8.53 -3.03 -0.45
CA LYS A 35 8.73 -3.55 -1.80
C LYS A 35 7.87 -2.81 -2.81
N ASP A 36 6.60 -2.58 -2.52
CA ASP A 36 5.69 -1.83 -3.40
C ASP A 36 6.19 -0.41 -3.65
N ALA A 37 6.64 0.26 -2.59
CA ALA A 37 7.23 1.59 -2.67
C ALA A 37 8.50 1.60 -3.54
N LEU A 38 9.40 0.64 -3.32
CA LEU A 38 10.64 0.50 -4.07
C LEU A 38 10.38 0.22 -5.55
N VAL A 39 9.45 -0.70 -5.87
CA VAL A 39 9.09 -1.02 -7.25
C VAL A 39 8.54 0.22 -7.95
N TYR A 40 7.56 0.90 -7.36
CA TYR A 40 7.01 2.13 -7.93
C TYR A 40 8.11 3.18 -8.19
N TYR A 41 8.97 3.41 -7.20
CA TYR A 41 10.05 4.40 -7.30
C TYR A 41 11.08 4.03 -8.36
N ALA A 42 11.50 2.78 -8.43
CA ALA A 42 12.44 2.30 -9.45
C ALA A 42 11.89 2.48 -10.86
N LEU A 43 10.61 2.13 -11.10
CA LEU A 43 9.97 2.33 -12.41
C LEU A 43 9.84 3.80 -12.80
N LYS A 44 9.72 4.69 -11.80
CA LYS A 44 9.66 6.15 -12.03
C LYS A 44 11.03 6.74 -12.32
N LYS A 45 12.07 6.33 -11.58
CA LYS A 45 13.40 6.93 -11.62
C LYS A 45 14.31 6.34 -12.70
N ASP A 46 14.19 5.05 -12.98
CA ASP A 46 15.06 4.34 -13.90
C ASP A 46 14.39 4.12 -15.26
N ALA A 47 14.67 5.04 -16.18
CA ALA A 47 14.13 4.98 -17.54
C ALA A 47 14.56 3.72 -18.30
N ALA A 48 15.74 3.15 -18.02
CA ALA A 48 16.21 1.94 -18.70
C ALA A 48 15.41 0.71 -18.24
N LEU A 49 15.21 0.56 -16.92
CA LEU A 49 14.35 -0.48 -16.35
C LEU A 49 12.90 -0.33 -16.83
N ALA A 50 12.36 0.88 -16.79
CA ALA A 50 10.99 1.16 -17.26
C ALA A 50 10.81 0.80 -18.74
N ARG A 51 11.77 1.15 -19.61
CA ARG A 51 11.76 0.75 -21.03
C ARG A 51 11.90 -0.75 -21.22
N SER A 52 12.71 -1.42 -20.41
CA SER A 52 12.86 -2.88 -20.45
C SER A 52 11.53 -3.57 -20.12
N LEU A 53 10.89 -3.18 -19.02
CA LEU A 53 9.60 -3.73 -18.60
C LEU A 53 8.46 -3.38 -19.55
N ALA A 54 8.46 -2.17 -20.13
CA ALA A 54 7.51 -1.82 -21.17
C ALA A 54 7.66 -2.73 -22.40
N ARG A 55 8.90 -3.00 -22.85
CA ARG A 55 9.16 -3.95 -23.96
C ARG A 55 8.71 -5.36 -23.62
N PHE A 56 9.05 -5.85 -22.43
CA PHE A 56 8.57 -7.14 -21.94
C PHE A 56 7.04 -7.21 -21.99
N LEU A 57 6.33 -6.21 -21.48
CA LEU A 57 4.86 -6.19 -21.46
C LEU A 57 4.22 -6.11 -22.86
N LYS A 58 4.88 -5.48 -23.83
CA LYS A 58 4.41 -5.44 -25.22
C LYS A 58 4.39 -6.83 -25.85
N THR A 59 5.44 -7.61 -25.65
CA THR A 59 5.57 -8.97 -26.21
C THR A 59 4.97 -10.05 -25.32
N HIS A 60 4.71 -9.74 -24.04
CA HIS A 60 4.12 -10.66 -23.07
C HIS A 60 2.76 -11.17 -23.54
N ARG A 61 2.58 -12.51 -23.50
CA ARG A 61 1.30 -13.18 -23.69
C ARG A 61 0.57 -13.28 -22.35
N LYS A 62 -0.76 -13.36 -22.37
CA LYS A 62 -1.56 -13.43 -21.14
C LYS A 62 -1.15 -14.67 -20.32
N THR A 63 -0.55 -14.43 -19.15
CA THR A 63 -0.30 -15.43 -18.10
C THR A 63 -1.24 -15.18 -16.91
N SER A 64 -0.98 -15.76 -15.74
CA SER A 64 -1.62 -15.29 -14.50
C SER A 64 -1.07 -13.91 -14.10
N LEU A 65 -1.90 -13.07 -13.48
CA LEU A 65 -1.46 -11.78 -12.94
C LEU A 65 -0.37 -11.94 -11.87
N SER A 66 -0.46 -13.00 -11.05
CA SER A 66 0.56 -13.33 -10.06
C SER A 66 1.94 -13.55 -10.71
N ALA A 67 1.97 -14.29 -11.83
CA ALA A 67 3.21 -14.49 -12.57
C ALA A 67 3.77 -13.17 -13.12
N LEU A 68 2.89 -12.30 -13.65
CA LEU A 68 3.31 -10.99 -14.13
C LEU A 68 3.95 -10.15 -13.02
N ILE A 69 3.28 -10.05 -11.87
CA ILE A 69 3.75 -9.29 -10.70
C ILE A 69 5.11 -9.83 -10.25
N LYS A 70 5.26 -11.14 -10.10
CA LYS A 70 6.53 -11.78 -9.72
C LYS A 70 7.65 -11.50 -10.71
N THR A 71 7.37 -11.47 -12.02
CA THR A 71 8.38 -11.12 -13.02
C THR A 71 8.85 -9.68 -12.87
N VAL A 72 7.90 -8.75 -12.69
CA VAL A 72 8.20 -7.32 -12.51
C VAL A 72 9.00 -7.09 -11.22
N GLU A 73 8.56 -7.68 -10.11
CA GLU A 73 9.28 -7.63 -8.84
C GLU A 73 10.71 -8.15 -9.00
N ARG A 74 10.89 -9.30 -9.64
CA ARG A 74 12.21 -9.88 -9.85
C ARG A 74 13.13 -8.95 -10.63
N SER A 75 12.67 -8.39 -11.75
CA SER A 75 13.48 -7.46 -12.56
C SER A 75 13.89 -6.20 -11.78
N VAL A 76 13.05 -5.74 -10.86
CA VAL A 76 13.39 -4.60 -9.99
C VAL A 76 14.38 -5.04 -8.90
N LEU A 77 14.10 -6.15 -8.21
CA LEU A 77 14.88 -6.62 -7.08
C LEU A 77 16.27 -7.14 -7.47
N GLU A 78 16.46 -7.64 -8.69
CA GLU A 78 17.80 -7.94 -9.21
C GLU A 78 18.70 -6.71 -9.25
N ARG A 79 18.13 -5.51 -9.45
CA ARG A 79 18.88 -4.25 -9.56
C ARG A 79 18.87 -3.40 -8.30
N TYR A 80 17.77 -3.42 -7.55
CA TYR A 80 17.53 -2.56 -6.40
C TYR A 80 17.30 -3.33 -5.09
N GLY A 81 17.31 -4.67 -5.13
CA GLY A 81 17.01 -5.51 -3.97
C GLY A 81 18.01 -5.37 -2.83
N GLY A 82 19.23 -4.89 -3.09
CA GLY A 82 20.20 -4.55 -2.03
C GLY A 82 19.65 -3.55 -1.02
N LEU A 83 18.77 -2.62 -1.45
CA LEU A 83 18.09 -1.68 -0.55
C LEU A 83 17.12 -2.39 0.40
N LEU A 84 16.49 -3.48 -0.04
CA LEU A 84 15.69 -4.32 0.84
C LEU A 84 16.54 -5.29 1.65
N GLY A 85 17.75 -5.62 1.21
CA GLY A 85 18.70 -6.45 1.96
C GLY A 85 19.21 -5.76 3.23
N GLY A 86 19.26 -4.42 3.23
CA GLY A 86 19.56 -3.62 4.41
C GLY A 86 18.39 -3.45 5.39
N LEU A 87 17.17 -3.87 5.04
CA LEU A 87 16.03 -3.83 5.94
C LEU A 87 16.17 -4.88 7.04
N LYS A 88 16.41 -4.43 8.26
CA LYS A 88 16.26 -5.26 9.45
C LYS A 88 14.86 -5.02 9.98
N LEU A 89 13.90 -5.86 9.59
CA LEU A 89 12.53 -5.83 10.12
C LEU A 89 12.28 -7.10 10.95
N PRO A 90 11.50 -7.00 12.04
CA PRO A 90 11.17 -8.17 12.83
C PRO A 90 10.18 -9.04 12.06
N GLU A 91 10.13 -10.33 12.38
CA GLU A 91 9.15 -11.25 11.78
C GLU A 91 7.70 -10.86 12.10
N ARG A 92 7.50 -10.11 13.19
CA ARG A 92 6.21 -9.64 13.67
C ARG A 92 6.36 -8.35 14.47
N VAL A 93 5.31 -7.55 14.46
CA VAL A 93 5.15 -6.35 15.28
C VAL A 93 4.01 -6.61 16.25
N GLU A 94 4.32 -6.69 17.54
CA GLU A 94 3.28 -6.88 18.56
C GLU A 94 2.38 -5.65 18.61
N LEU A 95 1.06 -5.87 18.57
CA LEU A 95 0.08 -4.80 18.63
C LEU A 95 -0.46 -4.71 20.06
N PRO A 96 -0.52 -3.52 20.67
CA PRO A 96 -1.18 -3.35 21.96
C PRO A 96 -2.64 -3.83 21.89
N PRO A 97 -3.08 -4.78 22.73
CA PRO A 97 -4.43 -5.34 22.67
C PRO A 97 -5.53 -4.27 22.74
N GLU A 98 -5.34 -3.23 23.52
CA GLU A 98 -6.23 -2.07 23.68
C GLU A 98 -6.36 -1.23 22.41
N ALA A 99 -5.37 -1.28 21.53
CA ALA A 99 -5.35 -0.62 20.24
C ALA A 99 -6.00 -1.46 19.12
N VAL A 100 -6.34 -2.72 19.41
CA VAL A 100 -7.00 -3.63 18.47
C VAL A 100 -8.48 -3.74 18.83
N VAL A 101 -9.32 -3.22 17.94
CA VAL A 101 -10.76 -3.12 18.17
C VAL A 101 -11.54 -3.63 16.96
N GLU A 102 -12.73 -4.16 17.19
CA GLU A 102 -13.60 -4.54 16.08
C GLU A 102 -14.34 -3.32 15.53
N ARG A 103 -14.43 -3.22 14.21
CA ARG A 103 -15.16 -2.17 13.49
C ARG A 103 -15.96 -2.73 12.34
N THR A 104 -17.06 -2.06 12.04
CA THR A 104 -17.71 -2.17 10.73
C THR A 104 -16.85 -1.45 9.71
N VAL A 105 -16.57 -2.13 8.60
CA VAL A 105 -15.77 -1.61 7.49
C VAL A 105 -16.55 -1.79 6.20
N GLU A 106 -16.30 -0.89 5.25
CA GLU A 106 -17.02 -0.83 3.98
C GLU A 106 -16.04 -0.80 2.82
N VAL A 107 -16.39 -1.48 1.72
CA VAL A 107 -15.67 -1.35 0.45
C VAL A 107 -16.30 -0.20 -0.32
N TYR A 108 -15.58 0.90 -0.45
CA TYR A 108 -16.04 2.09 -1.17
C TYR A 108 -15.47 2.12 -2.59
N ASP A 109 -16.35 2.15 -3.59
CA ASP A 109 -15.97 2.31 -5.00
C ASP A 109 -15.88 3.80 -5.33
N LEU A 110 -14.64 4.32 -5.36
CA LEU A 110 -14.31 5.71 -5.61
C LEU A 110 -14.85 6.23 -6.96
N ARG A 111 -15.04 5.34 -7.96
CA ARG A 111 -15.53 5.75 -9.29
C ARG A 111 -17.04 5.90 -9.31
N LYS A 112 -17.72 4.90 -8.75
CA LYS A 112 -19.18 4.85 -8.72
C LYS A 112 -19.76 5.68 -7.58
N LYS A 113 -18.91 6.09 -6.63
CA LYS A 113 -19.28 6.81 -5.41
C LYS A 113 -20.33 6.06 -4.60
N ASP A 114 -20.16 4.74 -4.49
CA ASP A 114 -21.08 3.84 -3.80
C ASP A 114 -20.36 2.77 -2.96
N PHE A 115 -21.07 2.24 -1.98
CA PHE A 115 -20.59 1.16 -1.11
C PHE A 115 -20.96 -0.19 -1.73
N LYS A 116 -20.01 -1.12 -1.75
CA LYS A 116 -20.18 -2.44 -2.37
C LYS A 116 -20.44 -3.55 -1.36
N GLU A 117 -19.69 -3.52 -0.28
CA GLU A 117 -19.65 -4.60 0.69
C GLU A 117 -19.46 -4.00 2.09
N VAL A 118 -20.09 -4.60 3.08
CA VAL A 118 -19.98 -4.22 4.49
C VAL A 118 -19.66 -5.47 5.30
N PHE A 119 -18.65 -5.40 6.14
CA PHE A 119 -18.22 -6.52 6.98
C PHE A 119 -17.63 -6.03 8.31
N ARG A 120 -17.42 -6.94 9.26
CA ARG A 120 -16.73 -6.64 10.52
C ARG A 120 -15.28 -7.13 10.43
N SER A 121 -14.36 -6.33 10.94
CA SER A 121 -12.93 -6.67 11.03
C SER A 121 -12.33 -6.10 12.30
N GLU A 122 -11.31 -6.76 12.83
CA GLU A 122 -10.36 -6.14 13.72
C GLU A 122 -9.59 -5.06 12.96
N VAL A 123 -9.34 -3.94 13.64
CA VAL A 123 -8.53 -2.83 13.16
C VAL A 123 -7.56 -2.43 14.25
N PHE A 124 -6.36 -2.05 13.86
CA PHE A 124 -5.34 -1.48 14.72
C PHE A 124 -5.36 0.05 14.58
N LEU A 125 -5.46 0.73 15.73
CA LEU A 125 -5.50 2.17 15.86
C LEU A 125 -4.39 2.62 16.84
N GLY A 126 -3.44 3.43 16.39
CA GLY A 126 -2.41 4.00 17.26
C GLY A 126 -1.00 3.61 16.89
N ALA A 127 -0.16 3.32 17.89
CA ALA A 127 1.27 3.10 17.71
C ALA A 127 1.71 1.74 18.25
N ALA A 128 2.72 1.15 17.62
CA ALA A 128 3.38 -0.07 18.06
C ALA A 128 4.91 0.10 17.97
N GLU A 129 5.62 -0.49 18.93
CA GLU A 129 7.08 -0.52 18.90
C GLU A 129 7.58 -1.41 17.75
N LEU A 130 8.59 -0.91 17.04
CA LEU A 130 9.19 -1.58 15.91
C LEU A 130 10.70 -1.61 16.10
N GLU A 131 11.23 -2.81 16.31
CA GLU A 131 12.67 -3.06 16.28
C GLU A 131 13.17 -3.01 14.84
N GLY A 132 14.41 -2.56 14.62
CA GLY A 132 15.03 -2.60 13.30
C GLY A 132 15.74 -1.31 12.89
N GLU A 133 16.18 -1.33 11.63
CA GLU A 133 16.86 -0.21 10.96
C GLU A 133 16.34 -0.12 9.53
N LEU A 134 16.04 1.09 9.07
CA LEU A 134 15.63 1.36 7.69
C LEU A 134 16.70 2.20 6.98
N PRO A 135 17.09 1.82 5.75
CA PRO A 135 17.93 2.67 4.92
C PRO A 135 17.22 3.98 4.53
N GLU A 136 17.91 5.11 4.65
CA GLU A 136 17.40 6.43 4.28
C GLU A 136 16.94 6.51 2.82
N GLU A 137 17.54 5.73 1.93
CA GLU A 137 17.17 5.68 0.52
C GLU A 137 15.71 5.20 0.30
N LEU A 138 15.14 4.44 1.26
CA LEU A 138 13.75 4.01 1.19
C LEU A 138 12.76 5.13 1.47
N LYS A 139 13.17 6.19 2.16
CA LYS A 139 12.33 7.37 2.45
C LYS A 139 11.75 7.95 1.17
N SER A 140 12.62 8.20 0.19
CA SER A 140 12.21 8.72 -1.12
C SER A 140 11.25 7.79 -1.86
N ALA A 141 11.46 6.48 -1.75
CA ALA A 141 10.60 5.48 -2.38
C ALA A 141 9.20 5.46 -1.75
N CYS A 142 9.16 5.45 -0.41
CA CYS A 142 7.95 5.50 0.41
C CYS A 142 7.10 6.72 0.07
N HIS A 143 7.70 7.93 0.13
CA HIS A 143 7.04 9.18 -0.25
C HIS A 143 6.53 9.15 -1.68
N SER A 144 7.39 8.76 -2.63
CA SER A 144 7.02 8.74 -4.05
C SER A 144 5.83 7.83 -4.33
N TYR A 145 5.71 6.70 -3.65
CA TYR A 145 4.58 5.77 -3.80
C TYR A 145 3.33 6.28 -3.11
N CYS A 146 3.42 6.62 -1.82
CA CYS A 146 2.26 7.03 -1.02
C CYS A 146 1.65 8.34 -1.50
N GLU A 147 2.44 9.34 -1.88
CA GLU A 147 1.91 10.59 -2.46
C GLU A 147 1.22 10.33 -3.80
N ALA A 148 1.79 9.47 -4.64
CA ALA A 148 1.18 9.12 -5.93
C ALA A 148 -0.14 8.36 -5.75
N LEU A 149 -0.18 7.42 -4.80
CA LEU A 149 -1.37 6.67 -4.45
C LEU A 149 -2.46 7.60 -3.91
N LEU A 150 -2.10 8.49 -2.99
CA LEU A 150 -3.01 9.48 -2.43
C LEU A 150 -3.58 10.41 -3.50
N HIS A 151 -2.71 10.89 -4.40
CA HIS A 151 -3.13 11.72 -5.52
C HIS A 151 -4.09 10.97 -6.45
N ALA A 152 -3.81 9.68 -6.73
CA ALA A 152 -4.69 8.86 -7.56
C ALA A 152 -6.07 8.67 -6.91
N GLU A 153 -6.14 8.39 -5.61
CA GLU A 153 -7.41 8.30 -4.87
C GLU A 153 -8.15 9.65 -4.89
N LEU A 154 -7.45 10.77 -4.66
CA LEU A 154 -8.00 12.13 -4.72
C LEU A 154 -8.62 12.48 -6.08
N THR A 155 -8.08 11.95 -7.19
CA THR A 155 -8.67 12.21 -8.51
C THR A 155 -10.10 11.69 -8.64
N PHE A 156 -10.48 10.67 -7.86
CA PHE A 156 -11.84 10.13 -7.82
C PHE A 156 -12.72 10.81 -6.76
N LEU A 157 -12.11 11.46 -5.76
CA LEU A 157 -12.78 12.05 -4.61
C LEU A 157 -13.01 13.56 -4.69
N ARG A 158 -12.72 14.20 -5.84
CA ARG A 158 -12.78 15.68 -5.98
C ARG A 158 -14.10 16.30 -5.53
N ASP A 159 -15.23 15.61 -5.76
CA ASP A 159 -16.56 16.08 -5.36
C ASP A 159 -17.18 15.22 -4.25
N HIS A 160 -16.34 14.59 -3.42
CA HIS A 160 -16.80 13.74 -2.32
C HIS A 160 -16.28 14.28 -0.98
N PRO A 161 -17.09 14.32 0.09
CA PRO A 161 -16.67 14.84 1.40
C PRO A 161 -15.38 14.20 1.94
N LEU A 162 -15.15 12.91 1.66
CA LEU A 162 -13.93 12.20 2.04
C LEU A 162 -12.65 12.85 1.46
N GLY A 163 -12.74 13.44 0.27
CA GLY A 163 -11.63 14.13 -0.37
C GLY A 163 -11.16 15.34 0.45
N GLU A 164 -12.12 16.15 0.91
CA GLU A 164 -11.83 17.32 1.76
C GLU A 164 -11.48 16.94 3.19
N LEU A 165 -12.31 16.09 3.80
CA LEU A 165 -12.26 15.80 5.24
C LEU A 165 -11.07 14.93 5.64
N PHE A 166 -10.55 14.12 4.73
CA PHE A 166 -9.48 13.18 5.04
C PHE A 166 -8.30 13.31 4.07
N HIS A 167 -8.51 13.10 2.77
CA HIS A 167 -7.38 12.99 1.83
C HIS A 167 -6.57 14.29 1.66
N ARG A 168 -7.21 15.47 1.69
CA ARG A 168 -6.48 16.75 1.60
C ARG A 168 -5.65 17.04 2.85
N GLN A 169 -6.17 16.74 4.03
CA GLN A 169 -5.43 16.86 5.29
C GLN A 169 -4.22 15.92 5.26
N LEU A 170 -4.47 14.65 4.94
CA LEU A 170 -3.44 13.64 4.79
C LEU A 170 -2.37 14.02 3.76
N SER A 171 -2.73 14.68 2.66
CA SER A 171 -1.76 15.13 1.64
C SER A 171 -0.77 16.18 2.15
N SER A 172 -1.14 16.90 3.21
CA SER A 172 -0.26 17.87 3.87
C SER A 172 0.60 17.20 4.94
N GLU A 173 0.02 16.25 5.67
CA GLU A 173 0.70 15.52 6.75
C GLU A 173 1.74 14.54 6.21
N ILE A 174 1.40 13.78 5.17
CA ILE A 174 2.24 12.69 4.65
C ILE A 174 3.63 13.16 4.21
N LYS A 175 3.76 14.42 3.78
CA LYS A 175 5.03 15.05 3.40
C LYS A 175 6.01 15.20 4.56
N ARG A 176 5.50 15.20 5.79
CA ARG A 176 6.29 15.33 7.02
C ARG A 176 6.61 13.97 7.63
N TRP A 177 5.95 12.91 7.19
CA TRP A 177 6.19 11.56 7.68
C TRP A 177 7.57 11.09 7.26
N GLU A 178 8.19 10.25 8.07
CA GLU A 178 9.52 9.75 7.79
C GLU A 178 9.49 8.67 6.71
N TYR A 179 8.87 7.52 6.99
CA TYR A 179 8.65 6.45 6.01
C TYR A 179 7.14 6.19 5.85
N PRO A 180 6.44 6.94 4.98
CA PRO A 180 5.02 6.74 4.76
C PRO A 180 4.75 5.41 4.04
N LEU A 181 3.78 4.65 4.52
CA LEU A 181 3.39 3.34 3.98
C LEU A 181 1.86 3.22 3.87
N ARG A 182 1.44 2.27 3.03
CA ARG A 182 0.05 1.80 2.96
C ARG A 182 0.01 0.33 3.39
N LEU A 183 -0.43 0.06 4.61
CA LEU A 183 -0.37 -1.25 5.27
C LEU A 183 -1.72 -1.95 5.37
N GLY A 184 -1.65 -3.28 5.50
CA GLY A 184 -2.82 -4.13 5.71
C GLY A 184 -3.72 -4.25 4.49
N PHE A 185 -4.98 -4.63 4.73
CA PHE A 185 -6.00 -4.77 3.71
C PHE A 185 -6.71 -3.44 3.47
N TRP A 186 -6.12 -2.61 2.61
CA TRP A 186 -6.63 -1.25 2.30
C TRP A 186 -7.42 -1.17 1.00
N THR A 187 -7.41 -2.23 0.17
CA THR A 187 -8.10 -2.28 -1.12
C THR A 187 -8.51 -3.69 -1.49
N THR A 188 -9.66 -3.83 -2.14
CA THR A 188 -10.07 -5.09 -2.80
C THR A 188 -9.57 -5.16 -4.25
N ALA A 189 -8.72 -4.23 -4.70
CA ALA A 189 -8.13 -4.28 -6.02
C ALA A 189 -7.26 -5.54 -6.18
N PRO A 190 -7.20 -6.14 -7.39
CA PRO A 190 -6.42 -7.34 -7.60
C PRO A 190 -4.98 -7.21 -7.08
N PHE A 191 -4.53 -8.24 -6.34
CA PHE A 191 -3.19 -8.30 -5.73
C PHE A 191 -2.88 -7.15 -4.77
N GLY A 192 -3.88 -6.64 -4.04
CA GLY A 192 -3.69 -5.58 -3.05
C GLY A 192 -3.24 -4.25 -3.66
N GLY A 193 -3.62 -3.99 -4.91
CA GLY A 193 -3.26 -2.73 -5.59
C GLY A 193 -1.86 -2.68 -6.19
N ARG A 194 -1.06 -3.76 -6.13
CA ARG A 194 0.33 -3.81 -6.66
C ARG A 194 0.47 -3.37 -8.11
N LEU A 195 -0.55 -3.52 -8.94
CA LEU A 195 -0.49 -3.04 -10.33
C LEU A 195 -0.39 -1.51 -10.46
N PHE A 196 -0.63 -0.77 -9.38
CA PHE A 196 -0.44 0.68 -9.31
C PHE A 196 1.00 1.12 -9.63
N TRP A 197 2.00 0.23 -9.57
CA TRP A 197 3.37 0.52 -10.02
C TRP A 197 3.44 1.13 -11.43
N PHE A 198 2.51 0.75 -12.31
CA PHE A 198 2.45 1.24 -13.68
C PHE A 198 1.63 2.52 -13.83
N TRP A 199 1.24 3.17 -12.73
CA TRP A 199 0.34 4.31 -12.76
C TRP A 199 0.84 5.44 -13.64
N SER A 200 2.14 5.70 -13.72
CA SER A 200 2.70 6.76 -14.58
C SER A 200 2.79 6.37 -16.07
N ASN A 201 2.80 5.09 -16.40
CA ASN A 201 3.08 4.62 -17.77
C ASN A 201 1.81 4.22 -18.54
N LYS A 202 1.23 5.16 -19.29
CA LYS A 202 -0.03 4.99 -20.04
C LYS A 202 -0.03 3.77 -20.98
N GLU A 203 1.10 3.51 -21.66
CA GLU A 203 1.22 2.39 -22.57
C GLU A 203 1.08 1.05 -21.83
N VAL A 204 1.80 0.91 -20.72
CA VAL A 204 1.71 -0.28 -19.88
C VAL A 204 0.32 -0.43 -19.28
N ARG A 205 -0.30 0.64 -18.76
CA ARG A 205 -1.68 0.58 -18.23
C ARG A 205 -2.65 0.02 -19.25
N ASN A 206 -2.57 0.51 -20.49
CA ASN A 206 -3.43 0.08 -21.58
C ASN A 206 -3.18 -1.39 -21.94
N ARG A 207 -1.93 -1.84 -21.93
CA ARG A 207 -1.58 -3.24 -22.21
C ARG A 207 -2.11 -4.18 -21.13
N VAL A 208 -1.90 -3.86 -19.85
CA VAL A 208 -2.44 -4.64 -18.72
C VAL A 208 -3.97 -4.71 -18.80
N ARG A 209 -4.63 -3.58 -19.09
CA ARG A 209 -6.08 -3.54 -19.26
C ARG A 209 -6.57 -4.45 -20.40
N ARG A 210 -5.90 -4.44 -21.56
CA ARG A 210 -6.26 -5.32 -22.69
C ARG A 210 -6.05 -6.80 -22.38
N LEU A 211 -4.96 -7.16 -21.71
CA LEU A 211 -4.62 -8.55 -21.42
C LEU A 211 -5.52 -9.15 -20.33
N TYR A 212 -5.81 -8.37 -19.29
CA TYR A 212 -6.42 -8.88 -18.06
C TYR A 212 -7.82 -8.35 -17.80
N GLY A 213 -8.30 -7.36 -18.55
CA GLY A 213 -9.62 -6.75 -18.35
C GLY A 213 -9.72 -5.91 -17.07
N ILE A 214 -8.59 -5.60 -16.42
CA ILE A 214 -8.55 -4.89 -15.14
C ILE A 214 -8.09 -3.44 -15.32
N ASP A 215 -8.59 -2.58 -14.45
CA ASP A 215 -8.02 -1.25 -14.26
C ASP A 215 -7.04 -1.29 -13.09
N ILE A 216 -5.82 -0.81 -13.32
CA ILE A 216 -4.73 -0.91 -12.35
C ILE A 216 -4.85 0.09 -11.19
N ARG A 217 -5.70 1.11 -11.32
CA ARG A 217 -5.88 2.10 -10.26
C ARG A 217 -6.67 1.46 -9.11
N PRO A 218 -6.29 1.66 -7.86
CA PRO A 218 -7.08 1.22 -6.72
C PRO A 218 -8.30 2.14 -6.60
N PHE A 219 -9.41 1.73 -7.20
CA PHE A 219 -10.67 2.48 -7.11
C PHE A 219 -11.66 1.88 -6.11
N ARG A 220 -11.36 0.70 -5.55
CA ARG A 220 -12.10 0.13 -4.43
C ARG A 220 -11.21 0.17 -3.21
N VAL A 221 -11.53 1.03 -2.26
CA VAL A 221 -10.74 1.21 -1.03
C VAL A 221 -11.55 0.78 0.17
N ILE A 222 -10.86 0.29 1.21
CA ILE A 222 -11.50 0.03 2.49
C ILE A 222 -11.71 1.35 3.22
N TYR A 223 -12.93 1.59 3.64
CA TYR A 223 -13.39 2.77 4.34
C TYR A 223 -13.95 2.36 5.72
N LEU A 224 -13.66 3.17 6.72
CA LEU A 224 -14.20 3.00 8.06
C LEU A 224 -15.17 4.14 8.38
N PRO A 225 -16.49 3.89 8.40
CA PRO A 225 -17.49 4.94 8.56
C PRO A 225 -17.40 5.71 9.86
N ARG A 226 -17.07 5.03 10.96
CA ARG A 226 -16.97 5.64 12.28
C ARG A 226 -15.82 6.64 12.33
N GLU A 227 -14.67 6.28 11.78
CA GLU A 227 -13.47 7.11 11.75
C GLU A 227 -13.43 8.06 10.54
N LYS A 228 -14.35 7.91 9.57
CA LYS A 228 -14.45 8.72 8.34
C LYS A 228 -13.16 8.77 7.52
N GLN A 229 -12.46 7.64 7.42
CA GLN A 229 -11.16 7.54 6.76
C GLN A 229 -10.98 6.25 5.97
N THR A 230 -10.08 6.28 4.98
CA THR A 230 -9.65 5.05 4.28
C THR A 230 -8.55 4.36 5.05
N ALA A 231 -8.56 3.03 5.05
CA ALA A 231 -7.71 2.20 5.89
C ALA A 231 -6.26 2.09 5.42
N GLY A 232 -5.30 2.03 6.35
CA GLY A 232 -3.94 1.54 6.09
C GLY A 232 -2.88 2.62 5.83
N TRP A 233 -3.19 3.91 5.84
CA TRP A 233 -2.15 4.96 5.88
C TRP A 233 -1.38 4.87 7.21
N SER A 234 -0.07 4.66 7.11
CA SER A 234 0.82 4.46 8.24
C SER A 234 2.18 5.12 8.02
N GLU A 235 2.93 5.28 9.08
CA GLU A 235 4.30 5.79 9.06
C GLU A 235 5.18 4.85 9.89
N VAL A 236 6.37 4.53 9.38
CA VAL A 236 7.46 4.08 10.26
C VAL A 236 8.30 5.30 10.59
N LYS A 237 8.51 5.54 11.88
CA LYS A 237 9.30 6.66 12.40
C LYS A 237 10.50 6.13 13.17
N GLN A 238 11.70 6.59 12.82
CA GLN A 238 12.89 6.30 13.60
C GLN A 238 12.87 7.21 14.84
N ASP A 239 13.15 6.62 16.01
CA ASP A 239 13.30 7.42 17.22
C ASP A 239 14.71 8.00 17.20
N ALA A 240 14.81 9.32 17.39
CA ALA A 240 16.07 10.06 17.37
C ALA A 240 16.91 9.79 18.63
#